data_AF-A0A399SN26-F1
#
_entry.id   AF-A0A399SN26-F1
#
_cell.length_a   1.000
_cell.length_b   1.000
_cell.length_c   1.000
_cell.angle_alpha   90.00
_cell.angle_beta   90.00
_cell.angle_gamma   90.00
#
_symmetry.space_group_name_H-M   'P 1'
#
loop_
_entity.id
_entity.type
_entity.pdbx_description
1 polymer ?
#
loop_
_entity_poly.entity_id
_entity_poly.type
_entity_poly.pdbx_seq_one_letter_code
_entity_poly.pdbx_strand_id
1 'polypeptide(L)'
;AHDAGLPAAVHAEGAGQAARAIRAGADVLVHVPWTELLDDATLRESAARDVLWISTLAIHDGADLATALDNARRYVALGGRVAYGTDLGNGDLPVGLNEREVELLGEAGLRGEALLGAVLGSAPGGIAHALASADPLPSGADATAGQLIAWLR
;
A
#
# COMPACT_ATOMS: atom_id res chain seq x y z
N ALA A 1 18.78 10.68 -6.92
CA ALA A 1 18.46 10.02 -5.65
C ALA A 1 19.35 8.79 -5.47
N HIS A 2 19.31 7.85 -6.41
CA HIS A 2 20.12 6.63 -6.37
C HIS A 2 21.63 6.86 -6.34
N ASP A 3 22.16 7.84 -7.07
CA ASP A 3 23.60 8.20 -6.99
C ASP A 3 24.04 8.62 -5.56
N ALA A 4 23.10 9.06 -4.74
CA ALA A 4 23.29 9.40 -3.34
C ALA A 4 22.84 8.28 -2.37
N GLY A 5 22.46 7.10 -2.89
CA GLY A 5 21.97 5.97 -2.09
C GLY A 5 20.58 6.17 -1.47
N LEU A 6 19.78 7.11 -1.97
CA LEU A 6 18.45 7.42 -1.45
C LEU A 6 17.34 6.84 -2.33
N PRO A 7 16.26 6.29 -1.74
CA PRO A 7 15.07 5.88 -2.49
C PRO A 7 14.30 7.09 -3.04
N ALA A 8 13.65 6.92 -4.18
CA ALA A 8 12.78 7.88 -4.83
C ALA A 8 11.31 7.47 -4.66
N ALA A 9 10.60 8.19 -3.78
CA ALA A 9 9.15 8.15 -3.69
C ALA A 9 8.53 9.21 -4.60
N VAL A 10 7.56 8.81 -5.43
CA VAL A 10 7.02 9.67 -6.48
C VAL A 10 5.51 9.81 -6.35
N HIS A 11 5.05 11.07 -6.25
CA HIS A 11 3.64 11.42 -6.47
C HIS A 11 3.29 11.29 -7.95
N ALA A 12 2.57 10.23 -8.34
CA ALA A 12 2.37 9.87 -9.75
C ALA A 12 0.92 10.03 -10.24
N GLU A 13 0.29 11.14 -9.89
CA GLU A 13 -1.09 11.48 -10.29
C GLU A 13 -1.18 11.96 -11.74
N GLY A 14 -2.18 11.48 -12.48
CA GLY A 14 -2.45 11.90 -13.85
C GLY A 14 -2.19 10.79 -14.88
N ALA A 15 -2.90 10.85 -16.00
CA ALA A 15 -2.79 9.87 -17.08
C ALA A 15 -1.34 9.69 -17.56
N GLY A 16 -0.87 8.45 -17.54
CA GLY A 16 0.48 8.00 -17.87
C GLY A 16 1.57 8.34 -16.87
N GLN A 17 1.28 9.00 -15.73
CA GLN A 17 2.32 9.38 -14.77
C GLN A 17 2.88 8.18 -14.02
N ALA A 18 2.03 7.24 -13.59
CA ALA A 18 2.47 5.99 -12.96
C ALA A 18 3.45 5.22 -13.87
N ALA A 19 3.09 5.02 -15.13
CA ALA A 19 3.96 4.34 -16.10
C ALA A 19 5.27 5.11 -16.39
N ARG A 20 5.26 6.45 -16.35
CA ARG A 20 6.48 7.25 -16.46
C ARG A 20 7.36 7.10 -15.22
N ALA A 21 6.79 7.17 -14.02
CA ALA A 21 7.51 7.03 -12.76
C ALA A 21 8.17 5.64 -12.63
N ILE A 22 7.43 4.56 -12.92
CA ILE A 22 7.94 3.19 -12.90
C ILE A 22 9.13 3.03 -13.85
N ARG A 23 9.00 3.51 -15.11
CA ARG A 23 10.09 3.43 -16.10
C ARG A 23 11.29 4.30 -15.76
N ALA A 24 11.07 5.42 -15.07
CA ALA A 24 12.13 6.30 -14.59
C ALA A 24 12.88 5.73 -13.37
N GLY A 25 12.43 4.59 -12.81
CA GLY A 25 13.06 3.95 -11.67
C GLY A 25 12.55 4.45 -10.32
N ALA A 26 11.28 4.83 -10.21
CA ALA A 26 10.68 5.07 -8.90
C ALA A 26 10.77 3.80 -8.02
N ASP A 27 11.22 3.95 -6.79
CA ASP A 27 11.22 2.85 -5.80
C ASP A 27 9.86 2.73 -5.11
N VAL A 28 9.17 3.87 -4.97
CA VAL A 28 7.87 3.96 -4.32
C VAL A 28 6.93 4.85 -5.14
N LEU A 29 5.69 4.40 -5.36
CA LEU A 29 4.60 5.25 -5.81
C LEU A 29 3.74 5.68 -4.63
N VAL A 30 3.41 6.97 -4.63
CA VAL A 30 2.39 7.56 -3.77
C VAL A 30 1.42 8.24 -4.74
N HIS A 31 0.14 7.92 -4.80
CA HIS A 31 -0.63 6.87 -4.15
C HIS A 31 -0.61 5.57 -4.99
N VAL A 32 -1.47 4.60 -4.66
CA VAL A 32 -1.91 3.59 -5.64
C VAL A 32 -2.50 4.32 -6.84
N PRO A 33 -2.04 4.06 -8.08
CA PRO A 33 -2.54 4.75 -9.27
C PRO A 33 -4.06 4.61 -9.44
N TRP A 34 -4.75 5.74 -9.56
CA TRP A 34 -6.23 5.80 -9.65
C TRP A 34 -6.75 6.60 -10.84
N THR A 35 -5.93 7.49 -11.45
CA THR A 35 -6.37 8.35 -12.55
C THR A 35 -6.67 7.57 -13.85
N GLU A 36 -6.18 6.33 -13.96
CA GLU A 36 -6.44 5.42 -15.06
C GLU A 36 -6.31 3.96 -14.61
N LEU A 37 -6.96 3.05 -15.34
CA LEU A 37 -6.65 1.63 -15.23
C LEU A 37 -5.29 1.38 -15.88
N LEU A 38 -4.36 0.81 -15.13
CA LEU A 38 -3.05 0.46 -15.66
C LEU A 38 -3.17 -0.76 -16.57
N ASP A 39 -2.43 -0.70 -17.67
CA ASP A 39 -2.31 -1.84 -18.55
C ASP A 39 -1.46 -2.95 -17.91
N ASP A 40 -1.64 -4.12 -18.48
CA ASP A 40 -1.03 -5.36 -18.05
C ASP A 40 0.51 -5.35 -18.14
N ALA A 41 1.06 -4.55 -19.05
CA ALA A 41 2.50 -4.41 -19.22
C ALA A 41 3.10 -3.55 -18.10
N THR A 42 2.46 -2.42 -17.77
CA THR A 42 2.87 -1.50 -16.71
C THR A 42 2.83 -2.17 -15.35
N LEU A 43 1.77 -2.95 -15.06
CA LEU A 43 1.66 -3.69 -13.81
C LEU A 43 2.78 -4.74 -13.64
N ARG A 44 3.06 -5.52 -14.69
CA ARG A 44 4.15 -6.50 -14.67
C ARG A 44 5.51 -5.83 -14.56
N GLU A 45 5.71 -4.69 -15.22
CA GLU A 45 6.94 -3.92 -15.10
C GLU A 45 7.13 -3.39 -13.67
N SER A 46 6.08 -2.84 -13.06
CA SER A 46 6.10 -2.40 -11.65
C SER A 46 6.49 -3.54 -10.71
N ALA A 47 5.89 -4.73 -10.90
CA ALA A 47 6.13 -5.88 -10.03
C ALA A 47 7.56 -6.42 -10.22
N ALA A 48 8.03 -6.52 -11.47
CA ALA A 48 9.39 -6.96 -11.77
C ALA A 48 10.47 -6.02 -11.22
N ARG A 49 10.15 -4.73 -11.06
CA ARG A 49 11.03 -3.71 -10.47
C ARG A 49 10.89 -3.58 -8.95
N ASP A 50 10.02 -4.37 -8.32
CA ASP A 50 9.70 -4.32 -6.89
C ASP A 50 9.27 -2.92 -6.40
N VAL A 51 8.51 -2.18 -7.21
CA VAL A 51 8.05 -0.84 -6.82
C VAL A 51 7.02 -0.94 -5.70
N LEU A 52 7.28 -0.32 -4.55
CA LEU A 52 6.32 -0.29 -3.45
C LEU A 52 5.20 0.71 -3.76
N TRP A 53 3.93 0.33 -3.60
CA TRP A 53 2.82 1.29 -3.68
C TRP A 53 2.34 1.65 -2.28
N ILE A 54 2.34 2.93 -1.93
CA ILE A 54 1.69 3.43 -0.71
C ILE A 54 0.19 3.52 -0.99
N SER A 55 -0.61 2.84 -0.16
CA SER A 55 -2.01 2.52 -0.44
C SER A 55 -2.88 3.77 -0.59
N THR A 56 -3.04 4.55 0.47
CA THR A 56 -3.78 5.83 0.48
C THR A 56 -5.14 5.73 -0.20
N LEU A 57 -5.82 4.59 -0.05
CA LEU A 57 -7.06 4.29 -0.75
C LEU A 57 -8.23 5.07 -0.15
N ALA A 58 -8.22 5.31 1.16
CA ALA A 58 -9.32 5.90 1.92
C ALA A 58 -9.56 7.39 1.64
N ILE A 59 -8.64 8.07 0.93
CA ILE A 59 -8.85 9.46 0.47
C ILE A 59 -9.81 9.53 -0.73
N HIS A 60 -10.05 8.40 -1.40
CA HIS A 60 -10.91 8.30 -2.58
C HIS A 60 -12.28 7.71 -2.25
N ASP A 61 -13.26 8.07 -3.09
CA ASP A 61 -14.57 7.44 -3.18
C ASP A 61 -14.95 7.18 -4.66
N GLY A 62 -16.14 6.60 -4.86
CA GLY A 62 -16.73 6.48 -6.20
C GLY A 62 -15.83 5.78 -7.23
N ALA A 63 -15.71 6.42 -8.41
CA ALA A 63 -14.98 5.86 -9.55
C ALA A 63 -13.46 5.82 -9.34
N ASP A 64 -12.90 6.80 -8.61
CA ASP A 64 -11.47 6.87 -8.31
C ASP A 64 -11.08 5.72 -7.39
N LEU A 65 -11.86 5.49 -6.32
CA LEU A 65 -11.64 4.34 -5.43
C LEU A 65 -11.78 3.00 -6.17
N ALA A 66 -12.78 2.88 -7.05
CA ALA A 66 -12.97 1.66 -7.83
C ALA A 66 -11.76 1.37 -8.74
N THR A 67 -11.20 2.41 -9.37
CA THR A 67 -10.01 2.30 -10.23
C THR A 67 -8.77 1.94 -9.42
N ALA A 68 -8.55 2.61 -8.28
CA ALA A 68 -7.45 2.32 -7.38
C ALA A 68 -7.48 0.87 -6.88
N LEU A 69 -8.65 0.39 -6.45
CA LEU A 69 -8.82 -0.99 -5.98
C LEU A 69 -8.61 -2.02 -7.10
N ASP A 70 -9.06 -1.75 -8.34
CA ASP A 70 -8.80 -2.67 -9.46
C ASP A 70 -7.29 -2.80 -9.75
N ASN A 71 -6.60 -1.65 -9.84
CA ASN A 71 -5.16 -1.63 -10.04
C ASN A 71 -4.42 -2.33 -8.88
N ALA A 72 -4.79 -2.06 -7.63
CA ALA A 72 -4.18 -2.70 -6.47
C ALA A 72 -4.40 -4.21 -6.46
N ARG A 73 -5.61 -4.71 -6.74
CA ARG A 73 -5.90 -6.15 -6.83
C ARG A 73 -5.05 -6.83 -7.89
N ARG A 74 -4.98 -6.25 -9.09
CA ARG A 74 -4.20 -6.80 -10.19
C ARG A 74 -2.70 -6.75 -9.89
N TYR A 75 -2.23 -5.71 -9.19
CA TYR A 75 -0.84 -5.59 -8.77
C TYR A 75 -0.45 -6.62 -7.71
N VAL A 76 -1.25 -6.76 -6.65
CA VAL A 76 -1.07 -7.76 -5.59
C VAL A 76 -1.10 -9.17 -6.16
N ALA A 77 -2.00 -9.46 -7.12
CA ALA A 77 -2.06 -10.75 -7.80
C ALA A 77 -0.79 -11.10 -8.60
N LEU A 78 0.00 -10.10 -8.99
CA LEU A 78 1.31 -10.26 -9.64
C LEU A 78 2.48 -10.37 -8.63
N GLY A 79 2.19 -10.37 -7.32
CA GLY A 79 3.21 -10.35 -6.26
C GLY A 79 3.73 -8.95 -5.95
N GLY A 80 3.05 -7.90 -6.43
CA GLY A 80 3.39 -6.51 -6.14
C GLY A 80 3.24 -6.17 -4.65
N ARG A 81 4.08 -5.26 -4.17
CA ARG A 81 4.10 -4.83 -2.76
C ARG A 81 3.27 -3.57 -2.55
N VAL A 82 2.41 -3.62 -1.54
CA VAL A 82 1.63 -2.46 -1.08
C VAL A 82 1.95 -2.23 0.39
N ALA A 83 2.09 -0.96 0.80
CA ALA A 83 2.24 -0.57 2.19
C ALA A 83 1.16 0.43 2.60
N TYR A 84 0.74 0.31 3.85
CA TYR A 84 -0.24 1.19 4.46
C TYR A 84 0.26 2.65 4.49
N GLY A 85 -0.57 3.55 4.01
CA GLY A 85 -0.41 4.99 4.17
C GLY A 85 -1.75 5.70 4.05
N THR A 86 -1.90 6.84 4.73
CA THR A 86 -3.19 7.53 4.87
C THR A 86 -3.22 8.93 4.28
N ASP A 87 -2.06 9.45 3.82
CA ASP A 87 -1.87 10.83 3.39
C ASP A 87 -2.17 11.87 4.49
N LEU A 88 -2.06 11.47 5.76
CA LEU A 88 -2.30 12.33 6.92
C LEU A 88 -1.46 13.61 6.85
N GLY A 89 -2.13 14.75 6.99
CA GLY A 89 -1.57 16.09 6.78
C GLY A 89 -2.13 16.78 5.54
N ASN A 90 -2.77 16.04 4.64
CA ASN A 90 -3.46 16.58 3.46
C ASN A 90 -4.97 16.71 3.70
N GLY A 91 -5.35 17.68 4.55
CA GLY A 91 -6.75 17.93 4.92
C GLY A 91 -7.15 17.29 6.26
N ASP A 92 -8.47 17.16 6.46
CA ASP A 92 -9.04 16.63 7.70
C ASP A 92 -9.09 15.10 7.67
N LEU A 93 -7.96 14.48 8.04
CA LEU A 93 -7.77 13.04 8.04
C LEU A 93 -7.62 12.51 9.48
N PRO A 94 -8.14 11.31 9.80
CA PRO A 94 -8.05 10.74 11.13
C PRO A 94 -6.61 10.57 11.60
N VAL A 95 -6.31 11.01 12.83
CA VAL A 95 -5.04 10.73 13.50
C VAL A 95 -5.08 9.33 14.11
N GLY A 96 -3.98 8.59 13.96
CA GLY A 96 -3.87 7.22 14.45
C GLY A 96 -4.18 6.18 13.36
N LEU A 97 -4.65 5.00 13.77
CA LEU A 97 -5.02 3.95 12.83
C LEU A 97 -6.28 4.34 12.04
N ASN A 98 -6.14 4.54 10.73
CA ASN A 98 -7.26 4.60 9.82
C ASN A 98 -7.72 3.18 9.46
N GLU A 99 -8.86 2.77 10.02
CA GLU A 99 -9.40 1.41 9.87
C GLU A 99 -9.89 1.13 8.45
N ARG A 100 -10.51 2.14 7.84
CA ARG A 100 -11.01 2.04 6.47
C ARG A 100 -9.87 1.78 5.50
N GLU A 101 -8.71 2.38 5.71
CA GLU A 101 -7.53 2.09 4.92
C GLU A 101 -7.09 0.62 5.06
N VAL A 102 -7.13 0.05 6.27
CA VAL A 102 -6.82 -1.38 6.50
C VAL A 102 -7.87 -2.30 5.87
N GLU A 103 -9.15 -1.94 5.95
CA GLU A 103 -10.24 -2.66 5.27
C GLU A 103 -10.03 -2.68 3.76
N LEU A 104 -9.67 -1.53 3.16
CA LEU A 104 -9.42 -1.40 1.73
C LEU A 104 -8.17 -2.18 1.27
N LEU A 105 -7.13 -2.30 2.10
CA LEU A 105 -6.03 -3.23 1.85
C LEU A 105 -6.53 -4.69 1.78
N GLY A 106 -7.46 -5.06 2.67
CA GLY A 106 -8.14 -6.35 2.63
C GLY A 106 -8.99 -6.56 1.37
N GLU A 107 -9.68 -5.51 0.91
CA GLU A 107 -10.42 -5.51 -0.35
C GLU A 107 -9.52 -5.59 -1.58
N ALA A 108 -8.29 -5.08 -1.50
CA ALA A 108 -7.25 -5.23 -2.52
C ALA A 108 -6.67 -6.65 -2.60
N GLY A 109 -7.06 -7.55 -1.68
CA GLY A 109 -6.69 -8.96 -1.69
C GLY A 109 -5.58 -9.33 -0.69
N LEU A 110 -5.14 -8.40 0.16
CA LEU A 110 -4.16 -8.70 1.20
C LEU A 110 -4.81 -9.44 2.38
N ARG A 111 -4.15 -10.50 2.86
CA ARG A 111 -4.53 -11.32 4.02
C ARG A 111 -3.29 -11.79 4.78
N GLY A 112 -3.48 -12.23 6.02
CA GLY A 112 -2.44 -12.84 6.83
C GLY A 112 -1.15 -12.03 6.88
N GLU A 113 -0.02 -12.71 6.67
CA GLU A 113 1.32 -12.12 6.65
C GLU A 113 1.47 -10.98 5.63
N ALA A 114 0.81 -11.05 4.47
CA ALA A 114 0.91 -9.98 3.48
C ALA A 114 0.23 -8.69 3.96
N LEU A 115 -0.92 -8.81 4.64
CA LEU A 115 -1.60 -7.68 5.25
C LEU A 115 -0.82 -7.14 6.46
N LEU A 116 -0.29 -8.03 7.31
CA LEU A 116 0.57 -7.66 8.44
C LEU A 116 1.80 -6.89 7.96
N GLY A 117 2.50 -7.40 6.94
CA GLY A 117 3.66 -6.76 6.36
C GLY A 117 3.33 -5.41 5.73
N ALA A 118 2.15 -5.26 5.12
CA ALA A 118 1.70 -3.99 4.56
C ALA A 118 1.44 -2.93 5.64
N VAL A 119 0.83 -3.31 6.77
CA VAL A 119 0.43 -2.36 7.84
C VAL A 119 1.55 -2.08 8.84
N LEU A 120 2.25 -3.13 9.28
CA LEU A 120 3.27 -3.03 10.33
C LEU A 120 4.66 -2.75 9.76
N GLY A 121 4.85 -2.99 8.46
CA GLY A 121 6.16 -2.94 7.82
C GLY A 121 7.12 -3.99 8.36
N SER A 122 8.38 -3.86 7.98
CA SER A 122 9.50 -4.54 8.63
C SER A 122 10.60 -3.51 8.87
N ALA A 123 11.10 -3.43 10.10
CA ALA A 123 12.19 -2.52 10.45
C ALA A 123 13.51 -3.29 10.54
N PRO A 124 14.53 -2.97 9.74
CA PRO A 124 15.87 -3.50 9.95
C PRO A 124 16.47 -2.90 11.24
N GLY A 125 17.08 -3.74 12.08
CA GLY A 125 17.78 -3.32 13.30
C GLY A 125 17.13 -3.83 14.60
N GLY A 126 17.46 -3.18 15.71
CA GLY A 126 16.87 -3.47 17.03
C GLY A 126 15.48 -2.83 17.18
N ILE A 127 14.56 -3.54 17.83
CA ILE A 127 13.20 -3.03 18.09
C ILE A 127 13.29 -1.94 19.18
N ALA A 128 13.08 -0.68 18.82
CA ALA A 128 12.99 0.42 19.77
C ALA A 128 11.64 0.45 20.50
N HIS A 129 10.57 0.12 19.77
CA HIS A 129 9.20 0.05 20.28
C HIS A 129 8.48 -1.16 19.69
N ALA A 130 7.69 -1.85 20.51
CA ALA A 130 6.89 -2.99 20.09
C ALA A 130 5.41 -2.70 20.33
N LEU A 131 4.57 -3.14 19.40
CA LEU A 131 3.13 -3.26 19.62
C LEU A 131 2.87 -4.55 20.39
N ALA A 132 2.03 -4.48 21.42
CA ALA A 132 1.63 -5.64 22.20
C ALA A 132 0.12 -5.62 22.39
N SER A 133 -0.49 -6.79 22.23
CA SER A 133 -1.90 -7.05 22.51
C SER A 133 -1.99 -8.31 23.38
N ALA A 134 -3.07 -8.42 24.16
CA ALA A 134 -3.38 -9.65 24.90
C ALA A 134 -3.78 -10.79 23.95
N ASP A 135 -4.28 -10.46 22.77
CA ASP A 135 -4.68 -11.41 21.75
C ASP A 135 -3.49 -11.84 20.87
N PRO A 136 -3.48 -13.09 20.39
CA PRO A 136 -2.45 -13.56 19.47
C PRO A 136 -2.48 -12.76 18.16
N LEU A 137 -1.29 -12.47 17.60
CA LEU A 137 -1.16 -11.78 16.32
C LEU A 137 -1.91 -12.56 15.22
N PRO A 138 -2.80 -11.92 14.44
CA PRO A 138 -3.58 -12.58 13.40
C PRO A 138 -2.74 -12.86 12.15
N SER A 139 -1.83 -13.83 12.27
CA SER A 139 -0.81 -14.25 11.27
C SER A 139 -1.25 -15.39 10.35
N GLY A 140 -2.43 -15.99 10.61
CA GLY A 140 -2.98 -17.04 9.75
C GLY A 140 -3.16 -16.55 8.31
N ALA A 141 -2.96 -17.43 7.32
CA ALA A 141 -3.02 -17.07 5.90
C ALA A 141 -4.35 -16.39 5.49
N ASP A 142 -5.46 -16.78 6.12
CA ASP A 142 -6.79 -16.21 5.86
C ASP A 142 -7.16 -15.04 6.77
N ALA A 143 -6.24 -14.60 7.64
CA ALA A 143 -6.53 -13.54 8.60
C ALA A 143 -6.90 -12.23 7.87
N THR A 144 -7.93 -11.59 8.39
CA THR A 144 -8.64 -10.50 7.74
C THR A 144 -8.23 -9.13 8.28
N ALA A 145 -8.55 -8.08 7.52
CA ALA A 145 -8.44 -6.69 7.98
C ALA A 145 -9.13 -6.45 9.32
N GLY A 146 -10.36 -6.95 9.50
CA GLY A 146 -11.10 -6.79 10.76
C GLY A 146 -10.37 -7.42 11.96
N GLN A 147 -9.73 -8.57 11.79
CA GLN A 147 -8.94 -9.20 12.85
C GLN A 147 -7.68 -8.39 13.18
N LEU A 148 -6.99 -7.86 12.18
CA LEU A 148 -5.83 -6.99 12.40
C LEU A 148 -6.22 -5.68 13.09
N ILE A 149 -7.32 -5.05 12.66
CA ILE A 149 -7.86 -3.85 13.29
C ILE A 149 -8.19 -4.10 14.76
N ALA A 150 -8.87 -5.20 15.06
CA ALA A 150 -9.19 -5.58 16.44
C ALA A 150 -7.92 -5.79 17.29
N TRP A 151 -6.86 -6.37 16.71
CA TRP A 151 -5.59 -6.59 17.40
C TRP A 151 -4.79 -5.30 17.67
N LEU A 152 -4.93 -4.29 16.81
CA LEU A 152 -4.24 -3.00 16.90
C LEU A 152 -4.87 -1.99 17.87
N ARG A 153 -6.01 -2.34 18.47
CA ARG A 153 -6.74 -1.51 19.45
C ARG A 153 -6.54 -2.03 20.87
#